data_AF-A0A484Z997-F1
#
_entry.id   AF-A0A484Z997-F1
#
_cell.length_a   1.000
_cell.length_b   1.000
_cell.length_c   1.000
_cell.angle_alpha   90.00
_cell.angle_beta   90.00
_cell.angle_gamma   90.00
#
_symmetry.space_group_name_H-M   'P 1'
#
loop_
_entity.id
_entity.type
_entity.pdbx_description
1 polymer ?
#
loop_
_entity_poly.entity_id
_entity_poly.type
_entity_poly.pdbx_seq_one_letter_code
_entity_poly.pdbx_strand_id
1 'polypeptide(L)'
;MPQKYKILLLDTGKEWGGGTNSMLELLKRIDRDKFDITCCFYSDYSRAEGQTIGQVLKGIDIPLIVIPQRKQPVWAKVAKELGRSLLFFSRSARVAFTRRIDTLWRIQA
;
A
#
# COMPACT_ATOMS: atom_id res chain seq x y z
N MET A 1 -24.49 -14.41 19.40
CA MET A 1 -23.63 -14.74 18.25
C MET A 1 -22.19 -14.72 18.74
N PRO A 2 -21.34 -15.72 18.43
CA PRO A 2 -19.93 -15.65 18.79
C PRO A 2 -19.30 -14.42 18.11
N GLN A 3 -18.52 -13.65 18.88
CA GLN A 3 -17.85 -12.45 18.40
C GLN A 3 -16.69 -12.86 17.47
N LYS A 4 -16.71 -12.38 16.23
CA LYS A 4 -15.61 -12.60 15.28
C LYS A 4 -14.42 -11.70 15.56
N TYR A 5 -13.21 -12.22 15.40
CA TYR A 5 -11.99 -11.43 15.44
C TYR A 5 -11.80 -10.73 14.09
N LYS A 6 -11.71 -9.40 14.11
CA LYS A 6 -11.51 -8.59 12.91
C LYS A 6 -10.03 -8.48 12.59
N ILE A 7 -9.64 -8.86 11.38
CA ILE A 7 -8.26 -8.82 10.90
C ILE A 7 -8.20 -7.97 9.64
N LEU A 8 -7.32 -6.96 9.65
CA LEU A 8 -6.95 -6.20 8.46
C LEU A 8 -5.62 -6.71 7.93
N LEU A 9 -5.63 -7.29 6.74
CA LEU A 9 -4.42 -7.77 6.09
C LEU A 9 -3.89 -6.69 5.14
N LEU A 10 -2.70 -6.17 5.44
CA LEU A 10 -2.05 -5.12 4.66
C LEU A 10 -0.97 -5.69 3.75
N ASP A 11 -1.04 -5.37 2.46
CA ASP A 11 0.03 -5.66 1.50
C ASP A 11 0.51 -4.38 0.80
N THR A 12 1.83 -4.20 0.77
CA THR A 12 2.52 -3.07 0.11
C THR A 12 3.28 -3.51 -1.15
N GLY A 13 3.18 -4.80 -1.50
CA GLY A 13 3.77 -5.39 -2.67
C GLY A 13 3.25 -4.81 -3.98
N LYS A 14 4.03 -5.01 -5.03
CA LYS A 14 3.72 -4.57 -6.41
C LYS A 14 3.66 -5.71 -7.41
N GLU A 15 4.05 -6.90 -6.98
CA GLU A 15 4.26 -8.04 -7.85
C GLU A 15 3.66 -9.28 -7.21
N TRP A 16 3.13 -10.15 -8.08
CA TRP A 16 2.64 -11.45 -7.67
C TRP A 16 3.83 -12.38 -7.43
N GLY A 17 3.98 -12.87 -6.20
CA GLY A 17 5.10 -13.73 -5.83
C GLY A 17 4.73 -14.84 -4.84
N GLY A 18 5.76 -15.44 -4.24
CA GLY A 18 5.59 -16.52 -3.26
C GLY A 18 4.76 -16.09 -2.04
N GLY A 19 4.98 -14.88 -1.53
CA GLY A 19 4.23 -14.34 -0.39
C GLY A 19 2.73 -14.24 -0.65
N THR A 20 2.34 -13.75 -1.84
CA THR A 20 0.94 -13.70 -2.28
C THR A 20 0.31 -15.08 -2.29
N ASN A 21 1.00 -16.09 -2.83
CA ASN A 21 0.47 -17.45 -2.91
C ASN A 21 0.25 -18.06 -1.52
N SER A 22 1.23 -17.92 -0.61
CA SER A 22 1.10 -18.40 0.76
C SER A 22 -0.04 -17.71 1.51
N MET A 23 -0.19 -16.41 1.32
CA MET A 23 -1.30 -15.63 1.88
C MET A 23 -2.65 -16.11 1.34
N LEU A 24 -2.79 -16.30 0.02
CA LEU A 24 -4.04 -16.79 -0.57
C LEU A 24 -4.42 -18.18 -0.05
N GLU A 25 -3.44 -19.08 0.09
CA GLU A 25 -3.69 -20.40 0.67
C GLU A 25 -4.12 -20.33 2.14
N LEU A 26 -3.54 -19.42 2.93
CA LEU A 26 -4.00 -19.16 4.28
C LEU A 26 -5.44 -18.65 4.30
N LEU A 27 -5.76 -17.67 3.44
CA LEU A 27 -7.09 -17.07 3.36
C LEU A 27 -8.17 -18.05 2.89
N LYS A 28 -7.84 -19.02 2.03
CA LYS A 28 -8.75 -20.10 1.62
C LYS A 28 -9.10 -21.06 2.75
N ARG A 29 -8.19 -21.24 3.72
CA ARG A 29 -8.29 -22.24 4.79
C ARG A 29 -8.69 -21.64 6.14
N ILE A 30 -8.80 -20.33 6.23
CA ILE A 30 -9.10 -19.64 7.48
C ILE A 30 -10.54 -19.88 7.93
N ASP A 31 -10.73 -20.06 9.23
CA ASP A 31 -12.03 -20.20 9.85
C ASP A 31 -12.82 -18.88 9.75
N ARG A 32 -13.82 -18.86 8.86
CA ARG A 32 -14.67 -17.69 8.56
C ARG A 32 -15.73 -17.45 9.64
N ASP A 33 -15.98 -18.42 10.52
CA ASP A 33 -16.89 -18.26 11.66
C ASP A 33 -16.19 -17.56 12.83
N LYS A 34 -14.87 -17.75 12.93
CA LYS A 34 -14.02 -17.11 13.94
C LYS A 34 -13.41 -15.79 13.49
N PHE A 35 -13.01 -15.66 12.22
CA PHE A 35 -12.26 -14.51 11.72
C PHE A 35 -13.02 -13.77 10.61
N ASP A 36 -13.10 -12.45 10.76
CA ASP A 36 -13.61 -11.53 9.74
C ASP A 36 -12.42 -10.77 9.15
N ILE A 37 -12.11 -11.03 7.88
CA ILE A 37 -10.88 -10.57 7.23
C ILE A 37 -11.21 -9.55 6.15
N THR A 38 -10.52 -8.42 6.20
CA THR A 38 -10.49 -7.44 5.12
C THR A 38 -9.07 -7.28 4.61
N CYS A 39 -8.89 -7.36 3.29
CA CYS A 39 -7.61 -7.09 2.65
C CYS A 39 -7.51 -5.60 2.30
N CYS A 40 -6.37 -4.96 2.58
CA CYS A 40 -6.10 -3.56 2.28
C CYS A 40 -4.74 -3.44 1.58
N PHE A 41 -4.74 -3.20 0.27
CA PHE A 41 -3.56 -3.37 -0.58
C PHE A 41 -3.19 -2.04 -1.24
N TYR A 42 -1.89 -1.83 -1.48
CA TYR A 42 -1.42 -0.63 -2.19
C TYR A 42 -1.64 -0.72 -3.71
N SER A 43 -1.58 -1.94 -4.27
CA SER A 43 -1.70 -2.18 -5.70
C SER A 43 -2.58 -3.39 -5.96
N ASP A 44 -3.45 -3.31 -6.96
CA ASP A 44 -4.17 -4.47 -7.50
C ASP A 44 -3.33 -5.12 -8.61
N TYR A 45 -2.29 -5.86 -8.21
CA TYR A 45 -1.34 -6.46 -9.14
C TYR A 45 -1.91 -7.74 -9.77
N SER A 46 -1.48 -8.01 -11.01
CA SER A 46 -1.95 -9.16 -11.79
C SER A 46 -0.96 -10.32 -11.74
N ARG A 47 -1.51 -11.53 -11.76
CA ARG A 47 -0.78 -12.75 -12.09
C ARG A 47 -0.42 -12.75 -13.58
N ALA A 48 0.60 -13.52 -13.96
CA ALA A 48 1.00 -13.68 -15.37
C ALA A 48 -0.13 -14.14 -16.31
N GLU A 49 -1.14 -14.83 -15.78
CA GLU A 49 -2.33 -15.30 -16.48
C GLU A 49 -3.45 -14.23 -16.61
N GLY A 50 -3.20 -12.99 -16.16
CA GLY A 50 -4.11 -11.84 -16.34
C GLY A 50 -5.13 -11.61 -15.22
N GLN A 51 -5.29 -12.55 -14.28
CA GLN A 51 -6.13 -12.34 -13.10
C GLN A 51 -5.48 -11.38 -12.11
N THR A 52 -6.24 -10.39 -11.65
CA THR A 52 -5.85 -9.45 -10.58
C THR A 52 -6.04 -10.08 -9.21
N ILE A 53 -5.27 -9.63 -8.22
CA ILE A 53 -5.44 -10.09 -6.83
C ILE A 53 -6.84 -9.77 -6.30
N GLY A 54 -7.42 -8.63 -6.71
CA GLY A 54 -8.80 -8.28 -6.40
C GLY A 54 -9.84 -9.26 -6.94
N GLN A 55 -9.66 -9.75 -8.17
CA GLN A 55 -10.53 -10.80 -8.71
C GLN A 55 -10.42 -12.11 -7.93
N VAL A 56 -9.20 -12.51 -7.54
CA VAL A 56 -8.97 -13.75 -6.79
C VAL A 56 -9.55 -13.66 -5.38
N LEU A 57 -9.35 -12.55 -4.68
CA LEU A 57 -9.92 -12.32 -3.34
C LEU A 57 -11.45 -12.25 -3.38
N LYS A 58 -12.01 -11.63 -4.41
CA LYS A 58 -13.46 -11.63 -4.64
C LYS A 58 -14.01 -13.04 -4.87
N GLY A 59 -13.25 -13.92 -5.54
CA GLY A 59 -13.62 -15.32 -5.74
C GLY A 59 -13.67 -16.18 -4.47
N ILE A 60 -13.09 -15.71 -3.36
CA ILE A 60 -13.16 -16.36 -2.04
C ILE A 60 -13.95 -15.53 -1.02
N ASP A 61 -14.80 -14.62 -1.50
CA ASP A 61 -15.64 -13.73 -0.70
C ASP A 61 -14.87 -12.90 0.35
N ILE A 62 -13.66 -12.44 0.01
CA ILE A 62 -12.87 -11.53 0.85
C ILE A 62 -12.89 -10.12 0.24
N PRO A 63 -13.34 -9.10 1.00
CA PRO A 63 -13.31 -7.72 0.52
C PRO A 63 -11.86 -7.24 0.38
N LEU A 64 -11.58 -6.63 -0.77
CA LEU A 64 -10.33 -5.92 -1.04
C LEU A 64 -10.57 -4.42 -1.08
N ILE A 65 -9.84 -3.69 -0.25
CA ILE A 65 -9.71 -2.23 -0.30
C ILE A 65 -8.37 -1.92 -0.98
N VAL A 66 -8.40 -1.26 -2.12
CA VAL A 66 -7.18 -0.77 -2.76
C VAL A 66 -6.97 0.67 -2.35
N ILE A 67 -5.84 0.95 -1.70
CA ILE A 67 -5.50 2.31 -1.24
C ILE A 67 -5.17 3.15 -2.48
N PRO A 68 -5.88 4.26 -2.73
CA PRO A 68 -5.62 5.11 -3.87
C PRO A 68 -4.21 5.69 -3.78
N GLN A 69 -3.38 5.35 -4.75
CA GLN A 69 -2.01 5.83 -4.83
C GLN A 69 -2.02 7.27 -5.40
N ARG A 70 -1.90 8.26 -4.52
CA ARG A 70 -1.73 9.66 -4.93
C ARG A 70 -0.37 9.80 -5.63
N LYS A 71 -0.38 10.06 -6.94
CA LYS A 71 0.85 10.30 -7.70
C LYS A 71 1.42 11.65 -7.30
N GLN A 72 2.60 11.64 -6.68
CA GLN A 72 3.35 12.87 -6.46
C GLN A 72 3.67 13.49 -7.82
N PRO A 73 3.34 14.77 -8.06
CA PRO A 73 3.64 15.40 -9.33
C PRO A 73 5.16 15.49 -9.54
N VAL A 74 5.61 15.31 -10.79
CA VAL A 74 7.04 15.23 -11.13
C VAL A 74 7.79 16.48 -10.66
N TRP A 75 7.16 17.65 -10.74
CA TRP A 75 7.74 18.91 -10.27
C TRP A 75 8.04 18.92 -8.77
N ALA A 76 7.27 18.21 -7.94
CA ALA A 76 7.53 18.14 -6.49
C ALA A 76 8.79 17.31 -6.19
N LYS A 77 9.10 16.32 -7.03
CA LYS A 77 10.38 15.60 -6.97
C LYS A 77 11.54 16.51 -7.40
N VAL A 78 11.37 17.28 -8.47
CA VAL A 78 12.36 18.26 -8.94
C VAL A 78 12.63 19.33 -7.88
N ALA A 79 11.59 19.93 -7.30
CA ALA A 79 11.70 20.93 -6.25
C ALA A 79 12.44 20.38 -5.00
N LYS A 80 12.20 19.11 -4.66
CA LYS A 80 12.91 18.44 -3.56
C LYS A 80 14.42 18.33 -3.83
N GLU A 81 14.80 17.87 -5.02
CA GLU A 81 16.22 17.73 -5.37
C GLU A 81 16.90 19.11 -5.53
N LEU A 82 16.22 20.10 -6.10
CA LEU A 82 16.72 21.48 -6.17
C LEU A 82 16.94 22.07 -4.78
N GLY A 83 15.98 21.93 -3.86
CA GLY A 83 16.15 22.41 -2.49
C GLY A 83 17.26 21.69 -1.73
N ARG A 84 17.52 20.41 -2.01
CA ARG A 84 18.68 19.70 -1.44
C ARG A 84 20.00 20.25 -1.95
N SER A 85 20.08 20.59 -3.23
CA SER A 85 21.27 21.17 -3.86
C SER A 85 21.49 22.61 -3.43
N LEU A 86 20.44 23.43 -3.31
CA LEU A 86 20.54 24.83 -2.90
C LEU A 86 20.84 24.99 -1.40
N LEU A 87 20.31 24.11 -0.56
CA LEU A 87 20.52 24.13 0.90
C LEU A 87 21.70 23.28 1.35
N PHE A 88 22.67 23.00 0.46
CA PHE A 88 23.83 22.14 0.76
C PHE A 88 24.67 22.68 1.93
N PHE A 89 24.68 23.99 2.13
CA PHE A 89 25.43 24.69 3.17
C PHE A 89 24.82 24.55 4.58
N SER A 90 23.56 24.14 4.72
CA SER A 90 22.89 24.00 6.02
C SER A 90 22.12 22.70 6.11
N ARG A 91 22.66 21.75 6.89
CA ARG A 91 22.04 20.45 7.15
C ARG A 91 20.63 20.62 7.74
N SER A 92 20.46 21.54 8.68
CA SER A 92 19.17 21.78 9.36
C SER A 92 18.13 22.34 8.38
N ALA A 93 18.49 23.30 7.54
CA ALA A 93 17.59 23.86 6.52
C ALA A 93 17.18 22.79 5.49
N ARG A 94 18.13 21.96 5.04
CA ARG A 94 17.86 20.86 4.10
C ARG A 94 16.87 19.84 4.64
N VAL A 95 17.00 19.47 5.92
CA VAL A 95 16.08 18.53 6.59
C VAL A 95 14.69 19.14 6.75
N ALA A 96 14.60 20.39 7.21
CA ALA A 96 13.32 21.09 7.37
C ALA A 96 12.57 21.24 6.04
N PHE A 97 13.27 21.62 4.98
CA PHE A 97 12.70 21.75 3.64
C PHE A 97 12.18 20.40 3.10
N THR A 98 13.01 19.35 3.18
CA THR A 98 12.61 18.01 2.70
C THR A 98 11.38 17.51 3.44
N ARG A 99 11.34 17.66 4.78
CA ARG A 99 10.18 17.28 5.60
C ARG A 99 8.92 18.05 5.19
N ARG A 100 9.02 19.36 4.97
CA ARG A 100 7.87 20.18 4.56
C ARG A 100 7.30 19.74 3.21
N ILE A 101 8.16 19.48 2.23
CA ILE A 101 7.74 18.95 0.92
C ILE A 101 7.11 17.55 1.07
N ASP A 102 7.67 16.68 1.90
CA ASP A 102 7.10 15.35 2.15
C ASP A 102 5.74 15.42 2.85
N THR A 103 5.58 16.26 3.88
CA THR A 103 4.29 16.42 4.56
C THR A 103 3.22 16.96 3.62
N LEU A 104 3.56 17.98 2.81
CA LEU A 104 2.61 18.55 1.86
C LEU A 104 2.16 17.52 0.81
N TRP A 105 3.10 16.77 0.22
CA TRP A 105 2.79 15.93 -0.95
C TRP A 105 2.53 14.45 -0.67
N ARG A 106 2.91 13.93 0.51
CA ARG A 106 2.67 12.52 0.89
C ARG A 106 1.62 12.34 1.98
N ILE A 107 1.34 13.38 2.78
CA ILE A 107 0.44 13.27 3.94
C ILE A 107 -0.82 14.12 3.74
N GLN A 108 -0.67 15.39 3.33
CA GLN A 108 -1.79 16.34 3.25
C GLN A 108 -2.48 16.42 1.89
N ALA A 109 -1.72 16.34 0.79
CA ALA A 109 -2.23 16.35 -0.59
C ALA A 109 -2.93 15.05 -0.97
#